data_AF-A0A0S2W0M9-F1
#
_entry.id   AF-A0A0S2W0M9-F1
#
_cell.length_a   1.000
_cell.length_b   1.000
_cell.length_c   1.000
_cell.angle_alpha   90.00
_cell.angle_beta   90.00
_cell.angle_gamma   90.00
#
_symmetry.space_group_name_H-M   'P 1'
#
loop_
_entity.id
_entity.type
_entity.pdbx_description
1 polymer ?
#
loop_
_entity_poly.entity_id
_entity_poly.type
_entity_poly.pdbx_seq_one_letter_code
_entity_poly.pdbx_strand_id
1 'polypeptide(L)' 'MSFERIQYYYEAGLWSKPMVKMAVRKGVITREQYRDITGEDYRAQT' A
#
# COMPACT_ATOMS: atom_id res chain seq x y z
N MET A 1 0.07 12.63 -2.16
CA MET A 1 -0.44 11.26 -2.39
C MET A 1 -1.27 10.90 -1.16
N SER A 2 -2.53 10.45 -1.32
CA SER A 2 -3.40 10.07 -0.19
C SER A 2 -3.66 8.57 -0.17
N PHE A 3 -4.18 8.06 0.95
CA PHE A 3 -4.63 6.68 1.10
C PHE A 3 -5.63 6.28 0.00
N GLU A 4 -6.67 7.10 -0.24
CA GLU A 4 -7.73 6.76 -1.21
C GLU A 4 -7.19 6.63 -2.64
N ARG A 5 -6.22 7.49 -3.01
CA ARG A 5 -5.58 7.40 -4.33
C ARG A 5 -4.76 6.13 -4.47
N ILE A 6 -4.05 5.71 -3.43
CA ILE A 6 -3.26 4.47 -3.47
C ILE A 6 -4.19 3.26 -3.55
N GLN A 7 -5.28 3.25 -2.78
CA GLN A 7 -6.30 2.21 -2.84
C GLN A 7 -6.89 2.11 -4.26
N TYR A 8 -7.36 3.22 -4.83
CA TYR A 8 -7.87 3.27 -6.20
C TYR A 8 -6.86 2.75 -7.22
N TYR A 9 -5.60 3.15 -7.15
CA TYR A 9 -4.59 2.68 -8.10
C TYR A 9 -4.29 1.19 -7.96
N TYR A 10 -4.36 0.63 -6.75
CA TYR A 10 -4.19 -0.80 -6.54
C TYR A 10 -5.39 -1.59 -7.07
N GLU A 11 -6.61 -1.18 -6.74
CA GLU A 11 -7.86 -1.79 -7.21
C GLU A 11 -7.99 -1.73 -8.75
N ALA A 12 -7.57 -0.63 -9.36
CA ALA A 12 -7.53 -0.46 -10.81
C ALA A 12 -6.38 -1.23 -11.49
N GLY A 13 -5.56 -1.98 -10.75
CA GLY A 13 -4.42 -2.75 -11.28
C GLY A 13 -3.25 -1.89 -11.76
N LEU A 14 -3.26 -0.58 -11.49
CA LEU A 14 -2.19 0.35 -11.88
C LEU A 14 -0.99 0.27 -10.94
N TRP A 15 -1.19 -0.18 -9.71
CA TRP A 15 -0.16 -0.33 -8.70
C TRP A 15 -0.02 -1.78 -8.25
N SER A 16 1.22 -2.23 -8.12
CA SER A 16 1.55 -3.55 -7.58
C SER A 16 1.76 -3.50 -6.06
N LYS A 17 1.67 -4.66 -5.39
CA LYS A 17 1.93 -4.77 -3.93
C LYS A 17 3.27 -4.14 -3.49
N PRO A 18 4.41 -4.30 -4.22
CA PRO A 18 5.65 -3.60 -3.89
C PRO A 18 5.54 -2.07 -3.89
N MET A 19 4.73 -1.49 -4.78
CA MET A 19 4.50 -0.04 -4.81
C MET A 19 3.72 0.41 -3.57
N VAL A 20 2.71 -0.35 -3.15
CA VAL A 20 1.97 -0.09 -1.90
C VAL A 20 2.90 -0.24 -0.68
N LYS A 21 3.83 -1.22 -0.66
CA LYS A 21 4.86 -1.33 0.37
C LYS A 21 5.76 -0.09 0.43
N MET A 22 6.11 0.48 -0.73
CA MET A 22 6.92 1.71 -0.77
C MET A 22 6.18 2.91 -0.18
N ALA A 23 4.85 2.98 -0.34
CA ALA A 23 4.04 4.01 0.30
C ALA A 23 4.07 3.91 1.83
N VAL A 24 4.09 2.69 2.39
CA VAL A 24 4.35 2.47 3.82
C VAL A 24 5.74 2.96 4.21
N ARG A 25 6.79 2.57 3.46
CA ARG A 25 8.18 2.98 3.74
C ARG A 25 8.39 4.49 3.68
N LYS A 26 7.64 5.18 2.82
CA LYS A 26 7.65 6.65 2.69
C LYS A 26 6.74 7.35 3.70
N GLY A 27 6.04 6.61 4.57
CA GLY A 27 5.14 7.17 5.57
C GLY A 27 3.86 7.78 5.01
N VAL A 28 3.47 7.42 3.77
CA VAL A 28 2.24 7.93 3.13
C VAL A 28 1.01 7.20 3.65
N ILE A 29 1.16 5.92 4.00
CA ILE A 29 0.12 5.08 4.60
C ILE A 29 0.71 4.25 5.75
N THR A 30 -0.16 3.78 6.64
CA THR A 30 0.24 2.90 7.75
C THR A 30 0.35 1.44 7.32
N ARG A 31 0.88 0.58 8.20
CA ARG A 31 0.90 -0.88 8.00
C ARG A 31 -0.51 -1.48 7.98
N GLU A 32 -1.44 -0.89 8.72
CA GLU A 32 -2.85 -1.30 8.74
C GLU A 32 -3.51 -0.96 7.41
N GLN A 33 -3.29 0.26 6.91
CA GLN A 33 -3.77 0.68 5.59
C GLN A 33 -3.21 -0.16 4.45
N TYR A 34 -1.96 -0.66 4.57
CA TYR A 34 -1.43 -1.65 3.62
C TYR A 34 -2.25 -2.93 3.60
N ARG A 35 -2.63 -3.45 4.78
CA ARG A 35 -3.47 -4.63 4.91
C ARG A 35 -4.86 -4.38 4.35
N ASP A 36 -5.43 -3.21 4.59
CA ASP A 36 -6.75 -2.84 4.06
C ASP A 36 -6.76 -2.81 2.52
N ILE A 37 -5.69 -2.31 1.91
CA ILE A 37 -5.55 -2.25 0.44
C ILE A 37 -5.26 -3.64 -0.17
N THR A 38 -4.36 -4.40 0.45
CA THR A 38 -3.78 -5.61 -0.19
C THR A 38 -4.34 -6.93 0.30
N GLY A 39 -5.04 -6.94 1.44
CA GLY A 39 -5.47 -8.14 2.15
C GLY A 39 -4.35 -8.88 2.88
N GLU A 40 -3.12 -8.35 2.90
CA GLU A 40 -1.95 -9.00 3.48
C GLU A 40 -1.30 -8.16 4.58
N ASP A 41 -0.79 -8.79 5.63
CA ASP A 41 0.01 -8.10 6.63
C ASP A 41 1.29 -7.52 6.01
N TYR A 42 1.63 -6.30 6.41
CA TYR A 42 2.87 -5.66 5.97
C TYR A 42 4.09 -6.38 6.55
N ARG A 43 4.76 -7.17 5.72
CA ARG A 43 6.09 -7.74 6.01
C ARG A 43 7.17 -6.86 5.41
N ALA A 44 7.89 -6.16 6.29
CA ALA A 44 9.14 -5.49 5.91
C ALA A 44 10.14 -6.57 5.49
N GLN A 45 10.60 -6.53 4.25
CA GLN A 45 11.77 -7.29 3.86
C GLN A 45 12.99 -6.50 4.38
N THR A 46 13.78 -7.16 5.23
CA THR A 46 15.06 -6.67 5.76
C THR A 46 16.06 -6.44 4.64
#